data_AF-A0A835Z8A5-F1
#
_entry.id   AF-A0A835Z8A5-F1
#
_cell.length_a   1.000
_cell.length_b   1.000
_cell.length_c   1.000
_cell.angle_alpha   90.00
_cell.angle_beta   90.00
_cell.angle_gamma   90.00
#
_symmetry.space_group_name_H-M   'P 1'
#
loop_
_entity.id
_entity.type
_entity.pdbx_description
1 polymer ?
#
loop_
_entity_poly.entity_id
_entity_poly.type
_entity_poly.pdbx_seq_one_letter_code
_entity_poly.pdbx_strand_id
1 'polypeptide(L)'
;MASPACCKAGPPISSDYEPKGTIATIGDQEVYFSGSGPRAICIVYDIFGLSPQAKQVCDKLADAGFSVAMPDFARGQPWLLENFPPKDQGEFMAWVGKHDFDAVIRPDMERVQAHMRETMGAKVFGAIGFCWGGSIATKAACAQGLVAAGAAVHYAFITPELVEGVCVPLCLLPSGDDPDTAPLKEVLDKKPFGAACVYHRFEDMHHGFCAARGDWSQPLIAQRASEAVAMLSDFMDKNLKA
;
A
#
# COMPACT_ATOMS: atom_id res chain seq x y z
N MET A 1 -10.06 -12.89 5.72
CA MET A 1 -9.00 -13.77 6.25
C MET A 1 -7.68 -13.45 5.55
N ALA A 2 -6.53 -13.86 6.12
CA ALA A 2 -5.24 -13.74 5.44
C ALA A 2 -5.32 -14.43 4.07
N SER A 3 -4.76 -13.82 3.02
CA SER A 3 -4.77 -14.43 1.68
C SER A 3 -3.92 -15.72 1.71
N PRO A 4 -4.46 -16.89 1.31
CA PRO A 4 -3.65 -18.11 1.19
C PRO A 4 -2.47 -17.94 0.24
N ALA A 5 -2.57 -17.02 -0.73
CA ALA A 5 -1.49 -16.64 -1.63
C ALA A 5 -0.32 -15.98 -0.88
N CYS A 6 -0.62 -15.10 0.08
CA CYS A 6 0.39 -14.46 0.91
C CYS A 6 1.26 -15.49 1.64
N CYS A 7 0.64 -16.50 2.27
CA CYS A 7 1.38 -17.55 2.98
C CYS A 7 2.19 -18.47 2.04
N LYS A 8 1.82 -18.57 0.76
CA LYS A 8 2.49 -19.41 -0.24
C LYS A 8 3.61 -18.70 -1.00
N ALA A 9 3.58 -17.36 -1.07
CA ALA A 9 4.54 -16.57 -1.84
C ALA A 9 5.98 -16.56 -1.31
N GLY A 10 6.26 -17.29 -0.22
CA GLY A 10 7.60 -17.38 0.38
C GLY A 10 8.00 -16.14 1.19
N PRO A 11 9.19 -16.15 1.82
CA PRO A 11 9.72 -15.00 2.56
C PRO A 11 10.15 -13.86 1.59
N PRO A 12 10.49 -12.67 2.11
CA PRO A 12 11.08 -11.58 1.32
C PRO A 12 12.32 -12.02 0.54
N ILE A 13 12.53 -11.37 -0.61
CA ILE A 13 13.70 -11.58 -1.46
C ILE A 13 14.65 -10.39 -1.28
N SER A 14 15.95 -10.66 -1.21
CA SER A 14 16.98 -9.62 -1.18
C SER A 14 16.94 -8.79 -2.46
N SER A 15 17.15 -7.48 -2.34
CA SER A 15 17.28 -6.56 -3.47
C SER A 15 18.54 -5.74 -3.31
N ASP A 16 19.21 -5.44 -4.42
CA ASP A 16 20.34 -4.55 -4.54
C ASP A 16 19.93 -3.09 -4.83
N TYR A 17 18.62 -2.81 -4.78
CA TYR A 17 18.12 -1.45 -4.98
C TYR A 17 18.58 -0.51 -3.87
N GLU A 18 19.25 0.56 -4.27
CA GLU A 18 19.66 1.65 -3.40
C GLU A 18 18.55 2.72 -3.35
N PRO A 19 17.88 2.92 -2.20
CA PRO A 19 16.82 3.92 -2.06
C PRO A 19 17.33 5.35 -2.28
N LYS A 20 16.58 6.16 -3.03
CA LYS A 20 16.95 7.56 -3.36
C LYS A 20 16.43 8.58 -2.36
N GLY A 21 15.29 8.28 -1.74
CA GLY A 21 14.67 9.08 -0.70
C GLY A 21 15.46 9.14 0.61
N THR A 22 14.91 9.85 1.59
CA THR A 22 15.50 10.12 2.89
C THR A 22 14.67 9.56 4.02
N ILE A 23 15.32 9.16 5.11
CA ILE A 23 14.64 8.75 6.34
C ILE A 23 14.63 9.91 7.34
N ALA A 24 13.47 10.18 7.94
CA ALA A 24 13.33 11.12 9.05
C ALA A 24 12.38 10.55 10.11
N THR A 25 12.49 11.04 11.35
CA THR A 25 11.63 10.61 12.45
C THR A 25 10.53 11.63 12.71
N ILE A 26 9.28 11.17 12.79
CA ILE A 26 8.12 11.96 13.21
C ILE A 26 7.55 11.36 14.48
N GLY A 27 7.80 12.00 15.62
CA GLY A 27 7.46 11.45 16.92
C GLY A 27 8.32 10.22 17.24
N ASP A 28 7.68 9.07 17.39
CA ASP A 28 8.31 7.76 17.61
C ASP A 28 8.44 6.93 16.32
N GLN A 29 8.06 7.48 15.17
CA GLN A 29 7.94 6.75 13.92
C GLN A 29 9.04 7.14 12.93
N GLU A 30 9.80 6.17 12.44
CA GLU A 30 10.66 6.34 11.27
C GLU A 30 9.78 6.48 10.02
N VAL A 31 10.09 7.43 9.14
CA VAL A 31 9.34 7.66 7.91
C VAL A 31 10.32 7.81 6.76
N TYR A 32 10.14 6.98 5.73
CA TYR A 32 10.84 7.14 4.48
C TYR A 32 10.12 8.16 3.59
N PHE A 33 10.82 9.19 3.14
CA PHE A 33 10.30 10.24 2.27
C PHE A 33 10.98 10.20 0.90
N SER A 34 10.21 10.41 -0.16
CA SER A 34 10.75 10.61 -1.50
C SER A 34 9.92 11.63 -2.28
N GLY A 35 10.59 12.45 -3.08
CA GLY A 35 9.94 13.53 -3.85
C GLY A 35 9.48 14.71 -2.99
N SER A 36 8.84 15.68 -3.65
CA SER A 36 8.20 16.83 -3.01
C SER A 36 7.10 17.40 -3.90
N GLY A 37 6.12 18.07 -3.30
CA GLY A 37 5.02 18.69 -4.05
C GLY A 37 3.65 18.59 -3.37
N PRO A 38 2.63 19.22 -3.96
CA PRO A 38 1.32 19.40 -3.32
C PRO A 38 0.45 18.13 -3.33
N ARG A 39 0.80 17.12 -4.13
CA ARG A 39 0.09 15.84 -4.22
C ARG A 39 0.89 14.78 -3.49
N ALA A 40 0.37 14.34 -2.35
CA ALA A 40 1.07 13.44 -1.46
C ALA A 40 0.48 12.03 -1.46
N ILE A 41 1.32 11.01 -1.25
CA ILE A 41 0.92 9.62 -1.14
C ILE A 41 1.50 9.06 0.16
N CYS A 42 0.65 8.47 1.00
CA CYS A 42 1.08 7.64 2.13
C CYS A 42 1.10 6.17 1.69
N ILE A 43 2.26 5.53 1.75
CA ILE A 43 2.42 4.11 1.42
C ILE A 43 2.39 3.28 2.71
N VAL A 44 1.59 2.22 2.69
CA VAL A 44 1.55 1.18 3.72
C VAL A 44 2.12 -0.10 3.12
N TYR A 45 3.27 -0.51 3.64
CA TYR A 45 3.99 -1.70 3.19
C TYR A 45 3.26 -3.02 3.53
N ASP A 46 3.88 -4.13 3.12
CA ASP A 46 3.49 -5.46 3.55
C ASP A 46 3.99 -5.79 4.97
N ILE A 47 3.71 -7.00 5.47
CA ILE A 47 4.04 -7.38 6.85
C ILE A 47 5.56 -7.39 7.17
N PHE A 48 6.43 -7.13 6.19
CA PHE A 48 7.88 -7.17 6.33
C PHE A 48 8.52 -5.77 6.51
N GLY A 49 7.72 -4.71 6.55
CA GLY A 49 8.19 -3.36 6.85
C GLY A 49 8.83 -2.64 5.66
N LEU A 50 9.81 -1.77 5.95
CA LEU A 50 10.44 -0.84 5.00
C LEU A 50 11.43 -1.54 4.04
N SER A 51 10.96 -2.53 3.27
CA SER A 51 11.76 -3.28 2.29
C SER A 51 12.34 -2.38 1.18
N PRO A 52 13.51 -2.72 0.61
CA PRO A 52 14.09 -1.97 -0.51
C PRO A 52 13.15 -1.84 -1.71
N GLN A 53 12.40 -2.89 -2.04
CA GLN A 53 11.43 -2.87 -3.14
C GLN A 53 10.26 -1.91 -2.86
N ALA A 54 9.74 -1.86 -1.64
CA ALA A 54 8.71 -0.89 -1.29
C ALA A 54 9.25 0.56 -1.38
N LYS A 55 10.51 0.79 -0.99
CA LYS A 55 11.19 2.08 -1.19
C LYS A 55 11.39 2.40 -2.67
N GLN A 56 11.68 1.40 -3.50
CA GLN A 56 11.76 1.55 -4.96
C GLN A 56 10.44 2.01 -5.57
N VAL A 57 9.30 1.51 -5.08
CA VAL A 57 7.99 2.01 -5.49
C VAL A 57 7.80 3.47 -5.04
N CYS A 58 8.18 3.82 -3.81
CA CYS A 58 8.13 5.20 -3.34
C CYS A 58 8.89 6.14 -4.27
N ASP A 59 10.13 5.78 -4.63
CA ASP A 59 10.99 6.57 -5.50
C ASP A 59 10.44 6.69 -6.91
N LYS A 60 9.87 5.62 -7.48
CA LYS A 60 9.25 5.69 -8.81
C LYS A 60 8.00 6.56 -8.82
N LEU A 61 7.21 6.58 -7.75
CA LEU A 61 6.08 7.51 -7.61
C LEU A 61 6.56 8.94 -7.40
N ALA A 62 7.66 9.14 -6.68
CA ALA A 62 8.30 10.45 -6.57
C ALA A 62 8.81 10.96 -7.93
N ASP A 63 9.44 10.10 -8.72
CA ASP A 63 9.87 10.39 -10.10
C ASP A 63 8.67 10.77 -11.01
N ALA A 64 7.45 10.31 -10.66
CA ALA A 64 6.19 10.68 -11.34
C ALA A 64 5.55 11.98 -10.81
N GLY A 65 6.19 12.68 -9.88
CA GLY A 65 5.76 14.01 -9.41
C GLY A 65 4.82 13.98 -8.20
N PHE A 66 4.92 12.94 -7.36
CA PHE A 66 4.26 12.88 -6.05
C PHE A 66 5.24 13.13 -4.91
N SER A 67 4.74 13.66 -3.80
CA SER A 67 5.43 13.63 -2.50
C SER A 67 5.05 12.33 -1.78
N VAL A 68 5.99 11.44 -1.53
CA VAL A 68 5.69 10.10 -1.00
C VAL A 68 6.25 9.96 0.41
N ALA A 69 5.42 9.45 1.32
CA ALA A 69 5.82 9.06 2.66
C ALA A 69 5.48 7.58 2.89
N MET A 70 6.42 6.81 3.43
CA MET A 70 6.20 5.44 3.90
C MET A 70 6.59 5.35 5.38
N PRO A 71 5.61 5.58 6.27
CA PRO A 71 5.73 5.37 7.71
C PRO A 71 6.12 3.93 8.11
N ASP A 72 7.04 3.79 9.06
CA ASP A 72 7.22 2.57 9.85
C ASP A 72 6.10 2.41 10.88
N PHE A 73 4.91 2.06 10.40
CA PHE A 73 3.76 1.74 11.23
C PHE A 73 4.02 0.61 12.25
N ALA A 74 5.07 -0.19 12.07
CA ALA A 74 5.42 -1.29 12.95
C ALA A 74 6.50 -0.92 13.98
N ARG A 75 7.06 0.29 13.94
CA ARG A 75 8.13 0.78 14.84
C ARG A 75 9.30 -0.21 14.94
N GLY A 76 9.79 -0.70 13.80
CA GLY A 76 10.86 -1.67 13.74
C GLY A 76 10.45 -3.08 14.18
N GLN A 77 9.16 -3.35 14.38
CA GLN A 77 8.60 -4.65 14.77
C GLN A 77 7.67 -5.23 13.69
N PRO A 78 8.14 -5.42 12.43
CA PRO A 78 7.37 -6.12 11.41
C PRO A 78 7.09 -7.57 11.85
N TRP A 79 6.26 -8.27 11.09
CA TRP A 79 6.03 -9.69 11.36
C TRP A 79 7.34 -10.46 11.28
N LEU A 80 7.63 -11.24 12.33
CA LEU A 80 8.90 -11.95 12.47
C LEU A 80 9.04 -13.00 11.36
N LEU A 81 10.15 -12.94 10.61
CA LEU A 81 10.42 -13.85 9.50
C LEU A 81 10.51 -15.33 9.95
N GLU A 82 11.02 -15.58 11.15
CA GLU A 82 11.05 -16.93 11.75
C GLU A 82 9.67 -17.54 11.99
N ASN A 83 8.64 -16.68 12.08
CA ASN A 83 7.24 -17.05 12.22
C ASN A 83 6.50 -17.01 10.87
N PHE A 84 7.22 -16.89 9.75
CA PHE A 84 6.65 -16.94 8.40
C PHE A 84 6.89 -18.31 7.73
N PRO A 85 5.89 -18.91 7.05
CA PRO A 85 4.48 -18.50 7.06
C PRO A 85 3.88 -18.62 8.48
N PRO A 86 2.82 -17.87 8.82
CA PRO A 86 2.22 -17.89 10.14
C PRO A 86 1.92 -19.31 10.65
N LYS A 87 2.74 -19.78 11.60
CA LYS A 87 2.60 -21.10 12.24
C LYS A 87 1.42 -21.11 13.23
N ASP A 88 1.24 -19.99 13.92
CA ASP A 88 0.11 -19.69 14.80
C ASP A 88 -0.71 -18.54 14.21
N GLN A 89 -1.96 -18.85 13.83
CA GLN A 89 -2.88 -17.85 13.27
C GLN A 89 -3.33 -16.83 14.32
N GLY A 90 -3.44 -17.22 15.60
CA GLY A 90 -3.78 -16.33 16.69
C GLY A 90 -2.69 -15.28 16.94
N GLU A 91 -1.43 -15.68 16.90
CA GLU A 91 -0.30 -14.75 17.01
C GLU A 91 -0.28 -13.74 15.84
N PHE A 92 -0.52 -14.21 14.62
CA PHE A 92 -0.60 -13.34 13.45
C PHE A 92 -1.77 -12.36 13.53
N MET A 93 -2.96 -12.83 13.93
CA MET A 93 -4.10 -11.96 14.14
C MET A 93 -3.89 -10.97 15.31
N ALA A 94 -3.14 -11.35 16.33
CA ALA A 94 -2.73 -10.44 17.41
C ALA A 94 -1.78 -9.35 16.88
N TRP A 95 -0.82 -9.69 16.01
CA TRP A 95 0.01 -8.70 15.33
C TRP A 95 -0.83 -7.77 14.45
N VAL A 96 -1.77 -8.30 13.66
CA VAL A 96 -2.70 -7.47 12.87
C VAL A 96 -3.51 -6.54 13.78
N GLY A 97 -3.98 -7.02 14.92
CA GLY A 97 -4.74 -6.23 15.91
C GLY A 97 -3.91 -5.13 16.59
N LYS A 98 -2.61 -5.34 16.81
CA LYS A 98 -1.70 -4.28 17.30
C LYS A 98 -1.55 -3.13 16.29
N HIS A 99 -1.80 -3.39 15.02
CA HIS A 99 -1.76 -2.43 13.93
C HIS A 99 -3.18 -2.09 13.45
N ASP A 100 -4.13 -1.99 14.37
CA ASP A 100 -5.49 -1.60 14.04
C ASP A 100 -5.53 -0.23 13.37
N PHE A 101 -6.42 -0.10 12.38
CA PHE A 101 -6.49 1.11 11.58
C PHE A 101 -6.94 2.32 12.38
N ASP A 102 -8.07 2.22 13.10
CA ASP A 102 -8.67 3.38 13.75
C ASP A 102 -7.89 3.77 15.01
N ALA A 103 -7.42 2.78 15.77
CA ALA A 103 -6.73 3.02 17.03
C ALA A 103 -5.26 3.44 16.87
N VAL A 104 -4.58 2.97 15.82
CA VAL A 104 -3.11 3.13 15.69
C VAL A 104 -2.74 3.80 14.37
N ILE A 105 -3.07 3.15 13.24
CA ILE A 105 -2.53 3.56 11.93
C ILE A 105 -3.07 4.92 11.47
N ARG A 106 -4.35 5.20 11.70
CA ARG A 106 -4.98 6.46 11.30
C ARG A 106 -4.36 7.66 12.02
N PRO A 107 -4.25 7.69 13.37
CA PRO A 107 -3.53 8.75 14.06
C PRO A 107 -2.10 8.98 13.54
N ASP A 108 -1.38 7.91 13.20
CA ASP A 108 -0.04 8.01 12.63
C ASP A 108 -0.04 8.60 11.22
N MET A 109 -0.96 8.15 10.38
CA MET A 109 -1.14 8.69 9.05
C MET A 109 -1.46 10.18 9.11
N GLU A 110 -2.40 10.59 9.97
CA GLU A 110 -2.76 12.00 10.18
C GLU A 110 -1.56 12.84 10.64
N ARG A 111 -0.72 12.31 11.55
CA ARG A 111 0.52 12.94 12.02
C ARG A 111 1.51 13.17 10.88
N VAL A 112 1.74 12.16 10.04
CA VAL A 112 2.64 12.27 8.89
C VAL A 112 2.07 13.21 7.84
N GLN A 113 0.77 13.15 7.56
CA GLN A 113 0.14 14.09 6.64
C GLN A 113 0.26 15.54 7.15
N ALA A 114 0.07 15.80 8.45
CA ALA A 114 0.27 17.13 9.03
C ALA A 114 1.70 17.63 8.82
N HIS A 115 2.70 16.80 9.09
CA HIS A 115 4.10 17.12 8.80
C HIS A 115 4.31 17.46 7.32
N MET A 116 3.80 16.64 6.40
CA MET A 116 3.93 16.89 4.95
C MET A 116 3.23 18.18 4.50
N ARG A 117 2.10 18.55 5.11
CA ARG A 117 1.44 19.84 4.84
C ARG A 117 2.36 21.00 5.23
N GLU A 118 2.98 20.92 6.41
CA GLU A 118 3.83 21.97 6.97
C GLU A 118 5.18 22.10 6.26
N THR A 119 5.84 20.97 5.96
CA THR A 119 7.24 20.97 5.49
C THR A 119 7.39 20.77 3.99
N MET A 120 6.40 20.19 3.32
CA MET A 120 6.48 19.83 1.88
C MET A 120 5.40 20.52 1.02
N GLY A 121 4.51 21.30 1.65
CA GLY A 121 3.41 21.97 0.96
C GLY A 121 2.35 21.01 0.38
N ALA A 122 2.25 19.79 0.93
CA ALA A 122 1.24 18.82 0.54
C ALA A 122 -0.17 19.38 0.82
N LYS A 123 -1.11 19.15 -0.10
CA LYS A 123 -2.49 19.67 -0.04
C LYS A 123 -3.52 18.55 -0.13
N VAL A 124 -3.26 17.58 -0.99
CA VAL A 124 -4.15 16.44 -1.25
C VAL A 124 -3.36 15.15 -1.02
N PHE A 125 -4.02 14.14 -0.45
CA PHE A 125 -3.38 12.91 -0.01
C PHE A 125 -4.06 11.69 -0.62
N GLY A 126 -3.28 10.76 -1.14
CA GLY A 126 -3.70 9.40 -1.47
C GLY A 126 -3.09 8.38 -0.51
N ALA A 127 -3.62 7.16 -0.50
CA ALA A 127 -3.00 6.02 0.18
C ALA A 127 -2.77 4.86 -0.80
N ILE A 128 -1.60 4.21 -0.71
CA ILE A 128 -1.30 2.98 -1.44
C ILE A 128 -0.90 1.91 -0.44
N GLY A 129 -1.43 0.70 -0.61
CA GLY A 129 -1.21 -0.40 0.30
C GLY A 129 -0.77 -1.69 -0.39
N PHE A 130 0.20 -2.38 0.20
CA PHE A 130 0.72 -3.66 -0.27
C PHE A 130 0.34 -4.79 0.69
N CYS A 131 -0.20 -5.92 0.20
CA CYS A 131 -0.58 -7.06 1.07
C CYS A 131 -1.54 -6.64 2.19
N TRP A 132 -1.11 -6.71 3.46
CA TRP A 132 -1.87 -6.24 4.62
C TRP A 132 -2.12 -4.74 4.53
N GLY A 133 -1.12 -3.97 4.08
CA GLY A 133 -1.23 -2.54 3.81
C GLY A 133 -2.35 -2.22 2.82
N GLY A 134 -2.70 -3.14 1.92
CA GLY A 134 -3.84 -2.99 1.01
C GLY A 134 -5.16 -2.76 1.76
N SER A 135 -5.43 -3.54 2.81
CA SER A 135 -6.61 -3.32 3.66
C SER A 135 -6.55 -2.00 4.42
N ILE A 136 -5.35 -1.57 4.84
CA ILE A 136 -5.16 -0.31 5.56
C ILE A 136 -5.43 0.89 4.63
N ALA A 137 -4.92 0.85 3.40
CA ALA A 137 -5.20 1.87 2.39
C ALA A 137 -6.70 1.91 2.01
N THR A 138 -7.37 0.75 1.93
CA THR A 138 -8.82 0.69 1.72
C THR A 138 -9.59 1.27 2.90
N LYS A 139 -9.21 0.98 4.15
CA LYS A 139 -9.81 1.60 5.33
C LYS A 139 -9.58 3.12 5.35
N ALA A 140 -8.40 3.59 4.92
CA ALA A 140 -8.15 5.02 4.72
C ALA A 140 -9.13 5.63 3.71
N ALA A 141 -9.43 4.93 2.62
CA ALA A 141 -10.43 5.34 1.64
C ALA A 141 -11.89 5.30 2.18
N CYS A 142 -12.16 4.60 3.28
CA CYS A 142 -13.43 4.67 4.01
C CYS A 142 -13.49 5.87 4.97
N ALA A 143 -12.34 6.34 5.48
CA ALA A 143 -12.27 7.46 6.40
C ALA A 143 -12.43 8.80 5.68
N GLN A 144 -13.62 9.40 5.80
CA GLN A 144 -13.95 10.65 5.13
C GLN A 144 -12.93 11.76 5.45
N GLY A 145 -12.40 12.39 4.39
CA GLY A 145 -11.45 13.49 4.49
C GLY A 145 -9.99 13.08 4.75
N LEU A 146 -9.71 11.79 5.01
CA LEU A 146 -8.34 11.34 5.25
C LEU A 146 -7.51 11.25 3.96
N VAL A 147 -8.10 10.71 2.89
CA VAL A 147 -7.48 10.63 1.55
C VAL A 147 -8.52 10.93 0.46
N ALA A 148 -8.05 11.41 -0.69
CA ALA A 148 -8.85 11.64 -1.89
C ALA A 148 -8.89 10.43 -2.84
N ALA A 149 -7.98 9.46 -2.67
CA ALA A 149 -7.96 8.22 -3.43
C ALA A 149 -7.17 7.13 -2.68
N GLY A 150 -7.56 5.86 -2.88
CA GLY A 150 -6.86 4.70 -2.32
C GLY A 150 -6.40 3.73 -3.42
N ALA A 151 -5.35 2.96 -3.15
CA ALA A 151 -4.98 1.82 -3.97
C ALA A 151 -4.51 0.63 -3.11
N ALA A 152 -4.84 -0.58 -3.55
CA ALA A 152 -4.42 -1.82 -2.93
C ALA A 152 -3.79 -2.73 -3.98
N VAL A 153 -2.58 -3.23 -3.71
CA VAL A 153 -1.80 -4.09 -4.61
C VAL A 153 -1.52 -5.41 -3.92
N HIS A 154 -1.76 -6.52 -4.63
CA HIS A 154 -1.64 -7.89 -4.14
C HIS A 154 -2.11 -8.00 -2.68
N TYR A 155 -3.38 -7.66 -2.43
CA TYR A 155 -3.87 -7.31 -1.11
C TYR A 155 -4.45 -8.49 -0.34
N ALA A 156 -4.56 -8.33 0.98
CA ALA A 156 -5.28 -9.23 1.87
C ALA A 156 -6.32 -8.45 2.69
N PHE A 157 -7.27 -9.18 3.29
CA PHE A 157 -8.27 -8.63 4.23
C PHE A 157 -9.24 -7.58 3.66
N ILE A 158 -9.45 -7.54 2.34
CA ILE A 158 -10.51 -6.71 1.74
C ILE A 158 -11.73 -7.59 1.47
N THR A 159 -12.90 -7.16 1.94
CA THR A 159 -14.18 -7.83 1.73
C THR A 159 -15.17 -6.88 1.04
N PRO A 160 -16.24 -7.40 0.42
CA PRO A 160 -17.30 -6.55 -0.14
C PRO A 160 -17.85 -5.53 0.87
N GLU A 161 -18.05 -5.93 2.13
CA GLU A 161 -18.57 -5.06 3.20
C GLU A 161 -17.61 -3.90 3.51
N LEU A 162 -16.30 -4.16 3.49
CA LEU A 162 -15.31 -3.07 3.62
C LEU A 162 -15.40 -2.11 2.43
N VAL A 163 -15.53 -2.64 1.22
CA VAL A 163 -15.63 -1.84 -0.02
C VAL A 163 -16.94 -1.03 -0.08
N GLU A 164 -18.02 -1.53 0.51
CA GLU A 164 -19.26 -0.76 0.71
C GLU A 164 -19.04 0.49 1.58
N GLY A 165 -18.05 0.51 2.46
CA GLY A 165 -17.68 1.68 3.26
C GLY A 165 -16.83 2.72 2.52
N VAL A 166 -16.25 2.38 1.36
CA VAL A 166 -15.34 3.25 0.63
C VAL A 166 -16.06 4.52 0.16
N CYS A 167 -15.43 5.66 0.41
CA CYS A 167 -15.96 7.00 0.16
C CYS A 167 -15.26 7.73 -1.02
N VAL A 168 -14.15 7.20 -1.53
CA VAL A 168 -13.32 7.80 -2.58
C VAL A 168 -12.90 6.76 -3.63
N PRO A 169 -12.43 7.17 -4.83
CA PRO A 169 -11.93 6.22 -5.84
C PRO A 169 -10.91 5.23 -5.28
N LEU A 170 -11.03 3.96 -5.70
CA LEU A 170 -10.14 2.86 -5.29
C LEU A 170 -9.56 2.15 -6.51
N CYS A 171 -8.24 1.90 -6.48
CA CYS A 171 -7.54 1.07 -7.45
C CYS A 171 -7.19 -0.29 -6.83
N LEU A 172 -7.62 -1.38 -7.47
CA LEU A 172 -7.41 -2.75 -7.00
C LEU A 172 -6.54 -3.51 -8.00
N LEU A 173 -5.34 -3.89 -7.58
CA LEU A 173 -4.35 -4.60 -8.38
C LEU A 173 -4.02 -5.98 -7.77
N PRO A 174 -4.94 -6.96 -7.79
CA PRO A 174 -4.67 -8.30 -7.30
C PRO A 174 -3.64 -9.04 -8.16
N SER A 175 -2.93 -10.00 -7.56
CA SER A 175 -2.04 -10.93 -8.27
C SER A 175 -2.78 -12.20 -8.73
N GLY A 176 -2.17 -12.99 -9.60
CA GLY A 176 -2.80 -14.15 -10.23
C GLY A 176 -3.12 -15.29 -9.25
N ASP A 177 -2.27 -15.45 -8.22
CA ASP A 177 -2.41 -16.45 -7.18
C ASP A 177 -3.33 -16.02 -6.02
N ASP A 178 -3.75 -14.76 -5.98
CA ASP A 178 -4.74 -14.26 -5.02
C ASP A 178 -6.12 -14.93 -5.20
N PRO A 179 -7.00 -14.86 -4.20
CA PRO A 179 -8.42 -15.14 -4.40
C PRO A 179 -9.01 -14.30 -5.53
N ASP A 180 -10.10 -14.78 -6.15
CA ASP A 180 -10.87 -13.93 -7.05
C ASP A 180 -11.52 -12.79 -6.26
N THR A 181 -11.26 -11.58 -6.71
CA THR A 181 -11.73 -10.34 -6.09
C THR A 181 -12.44 -9.43 -7.09
N ALA A 182 -12.79 -9.96 -8.28
CA ALA A 182 -13.62 -9.26 -9.25
C ALA A 182 -14.95 -8.75 -8.65
N PRO A 183 -15.63 -9.47 -7.71
CA PRO A 183 -16.83 -8.95 -7.06
C PRO A 183 -16.63 -7.62 -6.31
N LEU A 184 -15.41 -7.31 -5.83
CA LEU A 184 -15.12 -6.02 -5.20
C LEU A 184 -15.31 -4.87 -6.19
N LYS A 185 -14.95 -5.08 -7.46
CA LYS A 185 -15.14 -4.07 -8.51
C LYS A 185 -16.62 -3.83 -8.79
N GLU A 186 -17.46 -4.86 -8.74
CA GLU A 186 -18.92 -4.70 -8.89
C GLU A 186 -19.54 -3.85 -7.79
N VAL A 187 -19.00 -3.92 -6.55
CA VAL A 187 -19.42 -3.03 -5.46
C VAL A 187 -18.98 -1.59 -5.73
N LEU A 188 -17.73 -1.39 -6.17
CA LEU A 188 -17.21 -0.06 -6.52
C LEU A 188 -17.97 0.59 -7.69
N ASP A 189 -18.40 -0.19 -8.68
CA ASP A 189 -19.11 0.33 -9.86
C ASP A 189 -20.47 0.93 -9.55
N LYS A 190 -21.06 0.56 -8.41
CA LYS A 190 -22.33 1.13 -7.93
C LYS A 190 -22.12 2.47 -7.20
N LYS A 191 -20.88 2.88 -6.93
CA LYS A 191 -20.56 4.14 -6.25
C LYS A 191 -20.64 5.32 -7.23
N PRO A 192 -20.93 6.55 -6.76
CA PRO A 192 -20.93 7.74 -7.60
C PRO A 192 -19.59 7.99 -8.33
N PHE A 193 -18.50 7.50 -7.76
CA PHE A 193 -17.14 7.58 -8.30
C PHE A 193 -16.67 6.28 -8.97
N GLY A 194 -17.56 5.30 -9.19
CA GLY A 194 -17.20 3.98 -9.72
C GLY A 194 -16.43 4.01 -11.04
N ALA A 195 -16.75 4.97 -11.92
CA ALA A 195 -16.04 5.18 -13.18
C ALA A 195 -14.57 5.62 -13.00
N ALA A 196 -14.19 6.14 -11.84
CA ALA A 196 -12.81 6.48 -11.50
C ALA A 196 -12.05 5.32 -10.84
N CYS A 197 -12.74 4.26 -10.43
CA CYS A 197 -12.12 3.07 -9.83
C CYS A 197 -11.47 2.19 -10.89
N VAL A 198 -10.35 1.56 -10.52
CA VAL A 198 -9.56 0.69 -11.40
C VAL A 198 -9.53 -0.71 -10.80
N TYR A 199 -9.65 -1.73 -11.66
CA TYR A 199 -9.38 -3.12 -11.31
C TYR A 199 -8.53 -3.74 -12.40
N HIS A 200 -7.40 -4.32 -12.04
CA HIS A 200 -6.53 -5.03 -12.98
C HIS A 200 -5.82 -6.18 -12.27
N ARG A 201 -6.07 -7.41 -12.74
CA ARG A 201 -5.45 -8.61 -12.20
C ARG A 201 -4.19 -8.96 -12.97
N PHE A 202 -3.08 -9.11 -12.26
CA PHE A 202 -1.81 -9.57 -12.81
C PHE A 202 -1.74 -11.08 -12.79
N GLU A 203 -2.35 -11.73 -13.79
CA GLU A 203 -2.51 -13.20 -13.84
C GLU A 203 -1.19 -13.99 -13.79
N ASP A 204 -0.10 -13.38 -14.24
CA ASP A 204 1.24 -14.00 -14.29
C ASP A 204 2.10 -13.69 -13.06
N MET A 205 1.57 -12.98 -12.06
CA MET A 205 2.30 -12.58 -10.86
C MET A 205 1.83 -13.30 -9.60
N HIS A 206 2.77 -13.44 -8.67
CA HIS A 206 2.52 -13.95 -7.33
C HIS A 206 2.26 -12.81 -6.33
N HIS A 207 1.68 -13.16 -5.19
CA HIS A 207 1.44 -12.21 -4.12
C HIS A 207 2.74 -11.60 -3.59
N GLY A 208 2.82 -10.26 -3.54
CA GLY A 208 4.03 -9.54 -3.14
C GLY A 208 5.01 -9.18 -4.26
N PHE A 209 4.70 -9.44 -5.53
CA PHE A 209 5.56 -9.11 -6.68
C PHE A 209 5.97 -7.63 -6.77
N CYS A 210 5.17 -6.72 -6.19
CA CYS A 210 5.37 -5.27 -6.22
C CYS A 210 5.83 -4.71 -4.86
N ALA A 211 6.32 -5.58 -3.96
CA ALA A 211 6.82 -5.21 -2.63
C ALA A 211 7.97 -6.17 -2.22
N ALA A 212 8.09 -6.55 -0.94
CA ALA A 212 9.26 -7.22 -0.39
C ALA A 212 9.61 -8.58 -1.03
N ARG A 213 8.69 -9.18 -1.80
CA ARG A 213 8.88 -10.47 -2.49
C ARG A 213 9.11 -10.33 -3.98
N GLY A 214 9.11 -9.11 -4.52
CA GLY A 214 9.42 -8.88 -5.93
C GLY A 214 10.91 -9.02 -6.20
N ASP A 215 11.29 -10.04 -6.97
CA ASP A 215 12.63 -10.13 -7.55
C ASP A 215 12.69 -9.35 -8.87
N TRP A 216 13.02 -8.06 -8.78
CA TRP A 216 13.06 -7.17 -9.94
C TRP A 216 14.32 -7.34 -10.79
N SER A 217 15.21 -8.29 -10.45
CA SER A 217 16.25 -8.74 -11.37
C SER A 217 15.68 -9.67 -12.46
N GLN A 218 14.54 -10.31 -12.19
CA GLN A 218 13.83 -11.13 -13.16
C GLN A 218 13.02 -10.24 -14.11
N PRO A 219 13.24 -10.33 -15.45
CA PRO A 219 12.65 -9.40 -16.40
C PRO A 219 11.12 -9.29 -16.34
N LEU A 220 10.42 -10.42 -16.18
CA LEU A 220 8.96 -10.43 -16.12
C LEU A 220 8.42 -9.72 -14.87
N ILE A 221 9.00 -10.00 -13.69
CA ILE A 221 8.59 -9.37 -12.43
C ILE A 221 8.89 -7.87 -12.47
N ALA A 222 10.09 -7.49 -12.97
CA ALA A 222 10.46 -6.09 -13.14
C ALA A 222 9.50 -5.33 -14.06
N GLN A 223 9.10 -5.96 -15.17
CA GLN A 223 8.11 -5.42 -16.10
C GLN A 223 6.76 -5.23 -15.40
N ARG A 224 6.20 -6.27 -14.79
CA ARG A 224 4.88 -6.21 -14.15
C ARG A 224 4.82 -5.26 -12.97
N ALA A 225 5.88 -5.22 -12.16
CA ALA A 225 5.95 -4.26 -11.07
C ALA A 225 6.06 -2.82 -11.59
N SER A 226 6.79 -2.57 -12.68
CA SER A 226 6.82 -1.26 -13.32
C SER A 226 5.46 -0.87 -13.92
N GLU A 227 4.74 -1.81 -14.53
CA GLU A 227 3.37 -1.60 -15.02
C GLU A 227 2.39 -1.30 -13.87
N ALA A 228 2.50 -2.01 -12.74
CA ALA A 228 1.72 -1.73 -11.54
C ALA A 228 1.98 -0.31 -11.02
N VAL A 229 3.25 0.10 -10.92
CA VAL A 229 3.61 1.46 -10.49
C VAL A 229 3.09 2.52 -11.46
N ALA A 230 3.15 2.26 -12.78
CA ALA A 230 2.58 3.17 -13.78
C ALA A 230 1.06 3.32 -13.62
N MET A 231 0.33 2.22 -13.41
CA MET A 231 -1.11 2.26 -13.15
C MET A 231 -1.45 3.00 -11.85
N LEU A 232 -0.65 2.82 -10.79
CA LEU A 232 -0.80 3.56 -9.54
C LEU A 232 -0.59 5.06 -9.75
N SER A 233 0.48 5.43 -10.46
CA SER A 233 0.80 6.82 -10.81
C SER A 233 -0.34 7.47 -11.58
N ASP A 234 -0.80 6.84 -12.67
CA ASP A 234 -1.88 7.36 -13.52
C ASP A 234 -3.19 7.49 -12.74
N PHE A 235 -3.49 6.52 -11.88
CA PHE A 235 -4.66 6.56 -11.02
C PHE A 235 -4.58 7.72 -10.01
N MET A 236 -3.43 7.89 -9.34
CA MET A 236 -3.24 8.98 -8.38
C MET A 236 -3.24 10.34 -9.07
N ASP A 237 -2.66 10.47 -10.26
CA ASP A 237 -2.63 11.72 -11.02
C ASP A 237 -4.05 12.21 -11.35
N LYS A 238 -4.92 11.29 -11.77
CA LYS A 238 -6.32 11.59 -12.12
C LYS A 238 -7.17 11.99 -10.90
N ASN A 239 -6.85 11.48 -9.72
CA ASN A 239 -7.71 11.61 -8.53
C ASN A 239 -7.17 12.55 -7.45
N LEU A 240 -5.87 12.81 -7.40
CA LEU A 240 -5.23 13.76 -6.48
C LEU A 240 -5.13 15.15 -7.12
N LYS A 241 -6.29 15.78 -7.35
CA LYS A 241 -6.36 17.16 -7.89
C LYS A 241 -6.09 18.16 -6.76
N ALA A 242 -4.93 18.80 -6.80
CA ALA A 242 -4.45 19.79 -5.82
C ALA A 242 -4.85 21.24 -6.18
#